data_AF-W7QEA8-F1
#
_entry.id   AF-W7QEA8-F1
#
_cell.length_a   1.000
_cell.length_b   1.000
_cell.length_c   1.000
_cell.angle_alpha   90.00
_cell.angle_beta   90.00
_cell.angle_gamma   90.00
#
_symmetry.space_group_name_H-M   'P 1'
#
loop_
_entity.id
_entity.type
_entity.pdbx_description
1 polymer ?
#
loop_
_entity_poly.entity_id
_entity_poly.type
_entity_poly.pdbx_seq_one_letter_code
_entity_poly.pdbx_strand_id
1 'polypeptide(L)' 'MFPTRNPSARAAAHRAMAKAALFSDSSAAVRLKRYNHHMQKARRLEARISEQVGAA' A
#
# COMPACT_ATOMS: atom_id res chain seq x y z
N MET A 1 2.61 19.45 -7.94
CA MET A 1 2.39 18.02 -7.60
C MET A 1 2.06 17.94 -6.11
N PHE A 2 0.79 17.74 -5.75
CA PHE A 2 0.39 17.69 -4.33
C PHE A 2 0.69 16.29 -3.78
N PRO A 3 1.60 16.12 -2.80
CA PRO A 3 1.76 14.82 -2.15
C PRO A 3 0.41 14.44 -1.52
N THR A 4 -0.03 13.20 -1.73
CA THR A 4 -1.33 12.72 -1.24
C THR A 4 -1.35 12.84 0.29
N ARG A 5 -1.95 13.93 0.77
CA ARG A 5 -2.15 14.24 2.20
C ARG A 5 -3.22 13.34 2.82
N ASN A 6 -4.01 12.64 2.01
CA ASN A 6 -5.04 11.71 2.47
C ASN A 6 -4.44 10.30 2.69
N PRO A 7 -4.48 9.74 3.92
CA PRO A 7 -3.95 8.42 4.22
C PRO A 7 -4.68 7.29 3.46
N SER A 8 -5.98 7.42 3.20
CA SER A 8 -6.77 6.44 2.42
C SER A 8 -6.29 6.37 0.97
N ALA A 9 -6.03 7.52 0.36
CA ALA A 9 -5.47 7.59 -0.99
C ALA A 9 -4.07 6.96 -1.05
N ARG A 10 -3.27 7.11 0.01
CA ARG A 10 -1.94 6.50 0.11
C ARG A 10 -2.02 4.98 0.28
N ALA A 11 -2.97 4.47 1.06
CA ALA A 11 -3.22 3.03 1.19
C ALA A 11 -3.64 2.43 -0.17
N ALA A 12 -4.54 3.10 -0.90
CA ALA A 12 -4.94 2.70 -2.26
C ALA A 12 -3.76 2.69 -3.25
N ALA A 13 -2.90 3.71 -3.21
CA ALA A 13 -1.70 3.76 -4.06
C ALA A 13 -0.76 2.58 -3.78
N HIS A 14 -0.56 2.20 -2.51
CA HIS A 14 0.22 1.01 -2.18
C HIS A 14 -0.40 -0.28 -2.70
N ARG A 15 -1.72 -0.44 -2.66
CA ARG A 15 -2.37 -1.59 -3.30
C ARG A 15 -2.17 -1.64 -4.80
N ALA A 16 -2.26 -0.50 -5.49
CA ALA A 16 -2.01 -0.42 -6.92
C ALA A 16 -0.58 -0.82 -7.26
N MET A 17 0.41 -0.29 -6.50
CA MET A 17 1.81 -0.68 -6.65
C MET A 17 2.05 -2.17 -6.35
N ALA A 18 1.36 -2.74 -5.35
CA ALA A 18 1.45 -4.17 -5.06
C ALA A 18 0.98 -5.01 -6.26
N LYS A 19 -0.17 -4.66 -6.85
CA LYS A 19 -0.69 -5.32 -8.06
C LYS A 19 0.26 -5.19 -9.24
N ALA A 20 0.79 -3.98 -9.49
CA ALA A 20 1.76 -3.74 -10.56
C ALA A 20 3.03 -4.58 -10.40
N ALA A 21 3.49 -4.81 -9.17
CA ALA A 21 4.67 -5.64 -8.91
C ALA A 21 4.50 -7.09 -9.39
N LEU A 22 3.28 -7.64 -9.39
CA LEU A 22 2.99 -8.99 -9.87
C LEU A 22 3.20 -9.13 -11.39
N PHE A 23 3.10 -8.03 -12.13
CA PHE A 23 3.28 -7.98 -13.59
C PHE A 23 4.68 -7.50 -14.02
N SER A 24 5.57 -7.15 -13.09
CA SER A 24 6.92 -6.71 -13.41
C SER A 24 7.81 -7.86 -13.91
N ASP A 25 8.78 -7.57 -14.78
CA ASP A 25 9.70 -8.58 -15.36
C ASP A 25 10.86 -8.99 -14.42
N SER A 26 10.61 -9.00 -13.11
CA SER A 26 11.58 -9.48 -12.11
C SER A 26 11.26 -10.93 -11.72
N SER A 27 12.22 -11.62 -11.08
CA SER A 27 12.00 -13.00 -10.62
C SER A 27 10.79 -13.14 -9.68
N ALA A 28 10.19 -14.32 -9.62
CA ALA A 28 9.00 -14.58 -8.82
C ALA A 28 9.18 -14.20 -7.33
N ALA A 29 10.34 -14.53 -6.75
CA ALA A 29 10.68 -14.16 -5.38
C ALA A 29 10.73 -12.64 -5.18
N VAL A 30 11.30 -11.90 -6.14
CA VAL A 30 11.36 -10.44 -6.10
C VAL A 30 9.96 -9.82 -6.22
N ARG A 31 9.12 -10.34 -7.13
CA ARG A 31 7.72 -9.87 -7.28
C ARG A 31 6.93 -10.08 -5.99
N LEU A 32 7.03 -11.27 -5.38
CA LEU A 32 6.35 -11.59 -4.12
C LEU A 32 6.83 -10.67 -2.98
N LYS A 33 8.14 -10.44 -2.86
CA LYS A 33 8.70 -9.52 -1.87
C LYS A 33 8.17 -8.10 -2.04
N ARG A 34 8.13 -7.57 -3.27
CA ARG A 34 7.61 -6.23 -3.59
C ARG A 34 6.11 -6.12 -3.31
N TYR A 35 5.34 -7.12 -3.72
CA TYR A 35 3.91 -7.22 -3.40
C TYR A 35 3.68 -7.13 -1.89
N ASN A 36 4.37 -7.98 -1.12
CA ASN A 36 4.23 -8.05 0.33
C ASN A 36 4.63 -6.73 1.02
N HIS A 37 5.71 -6.09 0.55
CA HIS A 37 6.16 -4.78 1.04
C HIS A 37 5.07 -3.71 0.88
N HIS A 38 4.47 -3.62 -0.31
CA HIS A 38 3.42 -2.65 -0.56
C HIS A 38 2.13 -2.97 0.20
N MET A 39 1.73 -4.25 0.27
CA MET A 39 0.57 -4.67 1.06
C MET A 39 0.74 -4.42 2.56
N GLN A 40 1.93 -4.61 3.12
CA GLN A 40 2.21 -4.30 4.52
C GLN A 40 2.04 -2.80 4.79
N LYS A 41 2.53 -1.93 3.89
CA LYS A 41 2.35 -0.48 4.01
C LYS A 41 0.88 -0.08 3.92
N ALA A 42 0.13 -0.67 2.98
CA ALA A 42 -1.31 -0.42 2.86
C ALA A 42 -2.04 -0.79 4.15
N ARG A 43 -1.87 -2.02 4.65
CA ARG A 43 -2.52 -2.49 5.89
C ARG A 43 -2.17 -1.62 7.10
N ARG A 44 -0.91 -1.18 7.23
CA ARG A 44 -0.50 -0.27 8.32
C ARG A 44 -1.19 1.08 8.25
N LEU A 45 -1.35 1.64 7.06
CA LEU A 45 -2.07 2.90 6.88
C LEU A 45 -3.55 2.74 7.21
N GLU A 46 -4.16 1.62 6.84
CA GLU A 46 -5.56 1.32 7.13
C GLU A 46 -5.83 1.12 8.61
N ALA A 47 -4.94 0.43 9.32
CA ALA A 47 -5.02 0.32 10.77
C ALA A 47 -5.04 1.71 11.41
N ARG A 48 -4.12 2.62 10.99
CA ARG A 48 -4.10 4.00 11.50
C ARG A 48 -5.35 4.81 11.16
N ILE A 49 -5.92 4.61 9.97
CA ILE A 49 -7.18 5.26 9.58
C ILE A 49 -8.32 4.75 10.47
N SER A 50 -8.41 3.44 10.68
CA SER A 50 -9.41 2.83 11.55
C SER A 50 -9.29 3.31 12.99
N GLU A 51 -8.06 3.43 13.52
CA GLU A 51 -7.78 4.01 14.83
C GLU A 51 -8.24 5.47 14.91
N GLN A 52 -7.99 6.26 13.88
CA GLN A 52 -8.43 7.67 13.82
C GLN A 52 -9.95 7.81 13.75
N VAL A 53 -10.63 6.96 12.97
CA VAL A 53 -12.10 7.00 12.84
C VAL A 53 -12.79 6.56 14.13
N GLY A 54 -12.20 5.61 14.88
CA GLY A 54 -12.74 5.19 16.18
C GLY A 54 -12.46 6.15 17.33
N ALA A 55 -11.55 7.12 17.12
CA ALA A 55 -11.19 8.15 18.11
C ALA A 55 -11.96 9.48 17.91
N ALA A 56 -12.81 9.57 16.88
CA ALA A 56 -13.63 10.73 16.54
C ALA A 56 -15.10 10.46 16.83
#